data_AF-A0A971V793-F1
#
_entry.id   AF-A0A971V793-F1
#
_cell.length_a   1.000
_cell.length_b   1.000
_cell.length_c   1.000
_cell.angle_alpha   90.00
_cell.angle_beta   90.00
_cell.angle_gamma   90.00
#
_symmetry.space_group_name_H-M   'P 1'
#
loop_
_entity.id
_entity.type
_entity.pdbx_description
1 polymer ?
#
loop_
_entity_poly.entity_id
_entity_poly.type
_entity_poly.pdbx_seq_one_letter_code
_entity_poly.pdbx_strand_id
1 'polypeptide(L)'
;MNSFLSFEDITRERKGYTLTQKAIVIMCVLSLVASIIVFVNIDKKNRQNAQVLNSFSEALDSGDYEKAISIYRGIYDEVVASDASERDSYEFQMEMLNSMTTIVSERVTALQERIRNERYVLSVSDLAFLNGMQELTGSLMSDWLYSLCEDFLLGSIEKPDVSFIFEQLVTITNISATASSLLMEVDRIEVARGLVQSAESSLLNGDYISAVTTYLDVSETYDGFVYDYSVDRVNEIKEEMYEPMLQEGEHMLERFQYYSAEELLSDLAAIFPEDERIGADLLEATSNTQPVSEYLGPVEVLSISNLIVDESQAFDTSISGSGSDLHLTCDEFLAVLENLYANDYVLVDAEGLVDLSSTDYLVEQNLVVPDGKKPVIIIIEALDYPAIQYETGVCESLVLNDQGQVCGQYRNSDGQAMISRDAEAIGILDEFVEMHPDFSFNGVKGVISVCGYESCFGYVVNQDEVDDRNSAFGAIGYPAIDYTEAQIQSNCETVSRIAEVLLDYGWKFASSTYGNINAEASDIETITEDITKWNEQIGVLLGGNIHMLVYPNGNFINGTDSRAEYLKSIGFRIFFGIGSQAYYTYGINYLYYDRTLLNGQTLRTYDLSRMLDVTTVYDSNRPIPLEG
;
A
#
# COMPACT_ATOMS: atom_id res chain seq x y z
N MET A 1 -56.16 -27.62 63.86
CA MET A 1 -56.90 -28.59 63.01
C MET A 1 -55.91 -29.65 62.55
N ASN A 2 -56.31 -30.92 62.69
CA ASN A 2 -55.65 -32.18 62.31
C ASN A 2 -54.99 -32.12 60.90
N SER A 3 -53.97 -32.91 60.55
CA SER A 3 -53.95 -34.39 60.62
C SER A 3 -52.55 -35.01 60.47
N PHE A 4 -52.37 -36.13 61.17
CA PHE A 4 -51.37 -37.19 60.94
C PHE A 4 -51.56 -37.91 59.58
N LEU A 5 -50.46 -38.39 58.99
CA LEU A 5 -50.43 -39.59 58.13
C LEU A 5 -49.13 -40.37 58.39
N SER A 6 -49.27 -41.69 58.55
CA SER A 6 -48.28 -42.67 59.01
C SER A 6 -47.37 -43.22 57.90
N PHE A 7 -46.15 -43.60 58.26
CA PHE A 7 -45.22 -44.37 57.43
C PHE A 7 -45.25 -45.85 57.80
N GLU A 8 -45.34 -46.71 56.78
CA GLU A 8 -45.16 -48.16 56.86
C GLU A 8 -43.69 -48.55 56.62
N ASP A 9 -43.29 -49.62 57.30
CA ASP A 9 -41.92 -50.10 57.52
C ASP A 9 -41.51 -51.11 56.42
N ILE A 10 -40.36 -50.92 55.78
CA ILE A 10 -39.77 -51.90 54.84
C ILE A 10 -38.41 -52.35 55.39
N THR A 11 -38.34 -53.60 55.83
CA THR A 11 -37.11 -54.29 56.24
C THR A 11 -36.29 -54.73 55.02
N ARG A 12 -35.01 -54.33 54.96
CA ARG A 12 -34.02 -54.81 53.97
C ARG A 12 -32.87 -55.53 54.68
N GLU A 13 -32.61 -56.78 54.30
CA GLU A 13 -31.51 -57.63 54.76
C GLU A 13 -30.12 -57.01 54.47
N ARG A 14 -29.20 -57.03 55.46
CA ARG A 14 -27.80 -56.63 55.31
C ARG A 14 -26.94 -57.80 54.83
N LYS A 15 -26.51 -57.80 53.56
CA LYS A 15 -25.38 -58.63 53.08
C LYS A 15 -24.06 -58.03 53.54
N GLY A 16 -23.19 -58.84 54.17
CA GLY A 16 -21.85 -58.43 54.60
C GLY A 16 -20.88 -58.23 53.43
N TYR A 17 -20.08 -57.16 53.47
CA TYR A 17 -19.14 -56.77 52.42
C TYR A 17 -18.00 -57.79 52.21
N THR A 18 -17.65 -58.04 50.94
CA THR A 18 -16.52 -58.90 50.54
C THR A 18 -15.17 -58.24 50.86
N LEU A 19 -14.09 -59.04 50.98
CA LEU A 19 -12.72 -58.54 51.28
C LEU A 19 -12.26 -57.46 50.29
N THR A 20 -12.62 -57.58 49.01
CA THR A 20 -12.38 -56.57 47.96
C THR A 20 -13.19 -55.30 48.16
N GLN A 21 -14.47 -55.39 48.56
CA GLN A 21 -15.27 -54.21 48.88
C GLN A 21 -14.73 -53.46 50.10
N LYS A 22 -14.22 -54.19 51.11
CA LYS A 22 -13.54 -53.57 52.26
C LYS A 22 -12.24 -52.88 51.86
N ALA A 23 -11.44 -53.48 50.98
CA ALA A 23 -10.21 -52.88 50.47
C ALA A 23 -10.46 -51.61 49.64
N ILE A 24 -11.50 -51.59 48.79
CA ILE A 24 -11.90 -50.40 48.02
C ILE A 24 -12.37 -49.28 48.95
N VAL A 25 -13.20 -49.59 49.95
CA VAL A 25 -13.64 -48.60 50.94
C VAL A 25 -12.44 -48.05 51.72
N ILE A 26 -11.47 -48.88 52.09
CA ILE A 26 -10.23 -48.42 52.74
C ILE A 26 -9.42 -47.51 51.82
N MET A 27 -9.25 -47.85 50.53
CA MET A 27 -8.55 -46.98 49.57
C MET A 27 -9.27 -45.65 49.33
N CYS A 28 -10.61 -45.65 49.23
CA CYS A 28 -11.38 -44.42 49.11
C CYS A 28 -11.32 -43.56 50.38
N VAL A 29 -11.28 -44.18 51.56
CA VAL A 29 -11.08 -43.46 52.83
C VAL A 29 -9.67 -42.89 52.89
N LEU A 30 -8.65 -43.64 52.46
CA LEU A 30 -7.27 -43.16 52.40
C LEU A 30 -7.08 -42.01 51.39
N SER A 31 -7.74 -42.08 50.22
CA SER A 31 -7.71 -40.98 49.25
C SER A 31 -8.47 -39.76 49.76
N LEU A 32 -9.63 -39.93 50.39
CA LEU A 32 -10.38 -38.84 51.02
C LEU A 32 -9.56 -38.18 52.14
N VAL A 33 -8.90 -38.97 52.97
CA VAL A 33 -8.00 -38.48 54.02
C VAL A 33 -6.81 -37.74 53.41
N ALA A 34 -6.21 -38.25 52.33
CA ALA A 34 -5.14 -37.56 51.62
C ALA A 34 -5.62 -36.22 51.01
N SER A 35 -6.79 -36.19 50.38
CA SER A 35 -7.40 -34.96 49.84
C SER A 35 -7.72 -33.94 50.93
N ILE A 36 -8.22 -34.39 52.09
CA ILE A 36 -8.47 -33.53 53.26
C ILE A 36 -7.14 -32.97 53.78
N ILE A 37 -6.07 -33.77 53.84
CA ILE A 37 -4.75 -33.31 54.28
C ILE A 37 -4.19 -32.26 53.31
N VAL A 38 -4.31 -32.48 51.99
CA VAL A 38 -3.89 -31.50 50.97
C VAL A 38 -4.71 -30.21 51.10
N PHE A 39 -6.03 -30.31 51.20
CA PHE A 39 -6.92 -29.14 51.37
C PHE A 39 -6.61 -28.37 52.65
N VAL A 40 -6.39 -29.06 53.78
CA VAL A 40 -6.02 -28.43 55.05
C VAL A 40 -4.65 -27.76 54.95
N ASN A 41 -3.69 -28.36 54.23
CA ASN A 41 -2.39 -27.74 53.99
C ASN A 41 -2.51 -26.49 53.10
N ILE A 42 -3.35 -26.50 52.07
CA ILE A 42 -3.62 -25.34 51.22
C ILE A 42 -4.34 -24.24 52.02
N ASP A 43 -5.39 -24.55 52.77
CA ASP A 43 -6.11 -23.56 53.61
C ASP A 43 -5.18 -22.97 54.69
N LYS A 44 -4.32 -23.80 55.30
CA LYS A 44 -3.32 -23.34 56.27
C LYS A 44 -2.31 -22.39 55.61
N LYS A 45 -1.78 -22.76 54.44
CA LYS A 45 -0.88 -21.90 53.66
C LYS A 45 -1.57 -20.58 53.29
N ASN A 46 -2.78 -20.62 52.74
CA ASN A 46 -3.55 -19.42 52.37
C ASN A 46 -3.79 -18.48 53.56
N ARG A 47 -4.08 -19.01 54.75
CA ARG A 47 -4.19 -18.19 55.96
C ARG A 47 -2.86 -17.57 56.39
N GLN A 48 -1.76 -18.29 56.23
CA GLN A 48 -0.43 -17.74 56.49
C GLN A 48 -0.11 -16.60 55.50
N ASN A 49 -0.47 -16.73 54.22
CA ASN A 49 -0.31 -15.65 53.23
C ASN A 49 -1.13 -14.42 53.56
N ALA A 50 -2.42 -14.62 53.86
CA ALA A 50 -3.28 -13.52 54.27
C ALA A 50 -2.70 -12.81 55.50
N GLN A 51 -2.10 -13.54 56.44
CA GLN A 51 -1.44 -12.95 57.61
C GLN A 51 -0.18 -12.17 57.25
N VAL A 52 0.69 -12.69 56.38
CA VAL A 52 1.91 -11.99 55.96
C VAL A 52 1.58 -10.75 55.14
N LEU A 53 0.66 -10.84 54.18
CA LEU A 53 0.18 -9.71 53.39
C LEU A 53 -0.50 -8.66 54.27
N ASN A 54 -1.37 -9.06 55.22
CA ASN A 54 -1.94 -8.12 56.17
C ASN A 54 -0.86 -7.47 57.04
N SER A 55 0.14 -8.23 57.50
CA SER A 55 1.25 -7.69 58.29
C SER A 55 2.10 -6.69 57.49
N PHE A 56 2.29 -6.95 56.20
CA PHE A 56 2.96 -6.05 55.26
C PHE A 56 2.15 -4.77 55.07
N SER A 57 0.85 -4.87 54.73
CA SER A 57 -0.02 -3.72 54.56
C SER A 57 -0.16 -2.89 55.84
N GLU A 58 -0.32 -3.52 57.01
CA GLU A 58 -0.37 -2.84 58.30
C GLU A 58 0.93 -2.07 58.58
N ALA A 59 2.09 -2.65 58.25
CA ALA A 59 3.37 -1.96 58.38
C ALA A 59 3.46 -0.76 57.42
N LEU A 60 2.97 -0.91 56.19
CA LEU A 60 2.93 0.14 55.17
C LEU A 60 2.01 1.32 55.56
N ASP A 61 0.84 1.01 56.12
CA ASP A 61 -0.19 1.97 56.53
C ASP A 61 0.20 2.72 57.81
N SER A 62 0.93 2.05 58.70
CA SER A 62 1.44 2.66 59.94
C SER A 62 2.74 3.45 59.77
N GLY A 63 3.35 3.40 58.58
CA GLY A 63 4.62 4.08 58.28
C GLY A 63 5.87 3.34 58.79
N ASP A 64 5.74 2.07 59.18
CA ASP A 64 6.83 1.19 59.60
C ASP A 64 7.48 0.51 58.38
N TYR A 65 8.12 1.32 57.53
CA TYR A 65 8.66 0.86 56.26
C TYR A 65 9.85 -0.10 56.41
N GLU A 66 10.63 0.01 57.48
CA GLU A 66 11.69 -0.96 57.81
C GLU A 66 11.09 -2.36 58.01
N LYS A 67 9.97 -2.45 58.76
CA LYS A 67 9.26 -3.71 58.92
C LYS A 67 8.67 -4.19 57.60
N ALA A 68 8.01 -3.32 56.83
CA ALA A 68 7.39 -3.68 55.55
C ALA A 68 8.43 -4.25 54.56
N ILE A 69 9.55 -3.56 54.35
CA ILE A 69 10.60 -4.03 53.44
C ILE A 69 11.31 -5.29 53.96
N SER A 70 11.43 -5.46 55.29
CA SER A 70 11.98 -6.69 55.87
C SER A 70 11.08 -7.92 55.63
N ILE A 71 9.76 -7.74 55.67
CA ILE A 71 8.80 -8.80 55.34
C ILE A 71 8.96 -9.20 53.87
N TYR A 72 9.02 -8.22 52.97
CA TYR A 72 9.25 -8.47 51.54
C TYR A 72 10.55 -9.23 51.28
N ARG A 73 11.68 -8.72 51.81
CA ARG A 73 13.00 -9.34 51.63
C ARG A 73 13.07 -10.75 52.24
N GLY A 74 12.40 -10.98 53.36
CA GLY A 74 12.33 -12.30 53.97
C GLY A 74 11.70 -13.33 53.02
N ILE A 75 10.60 -12.97 52.34
CA ILE A 75 9.98 -13.84 51.34
C ILE A 75 10.85 -13.95 50.08
N TYR A 76 11.48 -12.87 49.65
CA TYR A 76 12.39 -12.87 48.50
C TYR A 76 13.58 -13.82 48.72
N ASP A 77 14.22 -13.77 49.90
CA ASP A 77 15.33 -14.64 50.26
C ASP A 77 14.89 -16.11 50.29
N GLU A 78 13.67 -16.41 50.73
CA GLU A 78 13.11 -17.76 50.66
C GLU A 78 12.92 -18.25 49.21
N VAL A 79 12.44 -17.39 48.32
CA VAL A 79 12.30 -17.71 46.88
C VAL A 79 13.66 -17.99 46.27
N VAL A 80 14.66 -17.15 46.50
CA VAL A 80 16.02 -17.31 45.96
C VAL A 80 16.71 -18.57 46.52
N ALA A 81 16.44 -18.93 47.78
CA ALA A 81 17.03 -20.10 48.42
C ALA A 81 16.35 -21.43 48.07
N SER A 82 15.19 -21.40 47.41
CA SER A 82 14.40 -22.60 47.12
C SER A 82 14.94 -23.43 45.94
N ASP A 83 14.96 -24.76 46.10
CA ASP A 83 15.46 -25.70 45.08
C ASP A 83 14.36 -26.01 44.04
N ALA A 84 14.72 -26.18 42.77
CA ALA A 84 13.78 -26.33 41.65
C ALA A 84 12.83 -27.55 41.75
N SER A 85 13.08 -28.44 42.73
CA SER A 85 12.21 -29.57 43.07
C SER A 85 11.00 -29.23 43.94
N GLU A 86 10.90 -28.02 44.52
CA GLU A 86 9.79 -27.59 45.40
C GLU A 86 8.83 -26.58 44.73
N ARG A 87 8.34 -26.93 43.53
CA ARG A 87 7.53 -26.06 42.65
C ARG A 87 6.32 -25.39 43.33
N ASP A 88 5.57 -26.12 44.16
CA ASP A 88 4.37 -25.61 44.84
C ASP A 88 4.69 -24.59 45.95
N SER A 89 5.90 -24.59 46.51
CA SER A 89 6.32 -23.59 47.51
C SER A 89 6.84 -22.32 46.83
N TYR A 90 7.58 -22.50 45.74
CA TYR A 90 8.10 -21.43 44.92
C TYR A 90 6.97 -20.58 44.28
N GLU A 91 6.02 -21.22 43.58
CA GLU A 91 4.90 -20.50 42.93
C GLU A 91 4.09 -19.69 43.94
N PHE A 92 3.94 -20.22 45.16
CA PHE A 92 3.18 -19.60 46.23
C PHE A 92 3.87 -18.38 46.85
N GLN A 93 5.19 -18.42 47.04
CA GLN A 93 5.96 -17.26 47.52
C GLN A 93 6.08 -16.19 46.43
N MET A 94 6.18 -16.58 45.15
CA MET A 94 6.13 -15.65 44.02
C MET A 94 4.80 -14.88 43.96
N GLU A 95 3.66 -15.54 44.20
CA GLU A 95 2.35 -14.88 44.28
C GLU A 95 2.28 -13.84 45.41
N MET A 96 2.91 -14.12 46.55
CA MET A 96 3.01 -13.15 47.66
C MET A 96 3.87 -11.95 47.29
N LEU A 97 5.05 -12.18 46.68
CA LEU A 97 5.92 -11.10 46.23
C LEU A 97 5.20 -10.21 45.22
N ASN A 98 4.53 -10.80 44.23
CA ASN A 98 3.72 -10.06 43.26
C ASN A 98 2.63 -9.24 43.94
N SER A 99 1.92 -9.81 44.92
CA SER A 99 0.88 -9.09 45.67
C SER A 99 1.45 -7.90 46.46
N MET A 100 2.59 -8.06 47.13
CA MET A 100 3.26 -6.97 47.85
C MET A 100 3.76 -5.88 46.88
N THR A 101 4.35 -6.28 45.76
CA THR A 101 4.78 -5.36 44.69
C THR A 101 3.60 -4.58 44.14
N THR A 102 2.45 -5.22 43.89
CA THR A 102 1.22 -4.55 43.43
C THR A 102 0.75 -3.49 44.44
N ILE A 103 0.72 -3.81 45.73
CA ILE A 103 0.30 -2.86 46.78
C ILE A 103 1.21 -1.61 46.78
N VAL A 104 2.53 -1.82 46.67
CA VAL A 104 3.49 -0.70 46.59
C VAL A 104 3.30 0.08 45.29
N SER A 105 3.13 -0.62 44.17
CA SER A 105 2.93 -0.03 42.84
C SER A 105 1.70 0.87 42.79
N GLU A 106 0.54 0.40 43.25
CA GLU A 106 -0.69 1.20 43.33
C GLU A 106 -0.48 2.52 44.09
N ARG A 107 0.24 2.46 45.22
CA ARG A 107 0.54 3.64 46.03
C ARG A 107 1.55 4.58 45.35
N VAL A 108 2.54 4.04 44.64
CA VAL A 108 3.49 4.82 43.83
C VAL A 108 2.78 5.50 42.67
N THR A 109 1.96 4.79 41.89
CA THR A 109 1.18 5.35 40.79
C THR A 109 0.28 6.50 41.25
N ALA A 110 -0.41 6.34 42.38
CA ALA A 110 -1.23 7.42 42.93
C ALA A 110 -0.41 8.68 43.29
N LEU A 111 0.85 8.52 43.71
CA LEU A 111 1.75 9.66 43.92
C LEU A 111 2.22 10.27 42.59
N GLN A 112 2.59 9.44 41.62
CA GLN A 112 3.02 9.88 40.29
C GLN A 112 1.95 10.73 39.61
N GLU A 113 0.69 10.28 39.62
CA GLU A 113 -0.45 11.02 39.05
C GLU A 113 -0.66 12.36 39.73
N ARG A 114 -0.60 12.41 41.07
CA ARG A 114 -0.77 13.66 41.82
C ARG A 114 0.38 14.64 41.57
N ILE A 115 1.62 14.15 41.54
CA ILE A 115 2.79 14.96 41.23
C ILE A 115 2.66 15.55 39.83
N ARG A 116 2.33 14.72 38.83
CA ARG A 116 2.20 15.10 37.41
C ARG A 116 1.04 16.07 37.17
N ASN A 117 -0.15 15.77 37.67
CA ASN A 117 -1.38 16.45 37.29
C ASN A 117 -1.76 17.61 38.22
N GLU A 118 -1.32 17.60 39.47
CA GLU A 118 -1.72 18.59 40.49
C GLU A 118 -0.58 19.50 40.94
N ARG A 119 0.63 19.36 40.37
CA ARG A 119 1.88 19.94 40.91
C ARG A 119 2.03 19.67 42.41
N TYR A 120 1.69 18.45 42.82
CA TYR A 120 1.72 18.06 44.22
C TYR A 120 3.15 18.08 44.77
N VAL A 121 3.34 18.71 45.93
CA VAL A 121 4.61 18.67 46.67
C VAL A 121 4.58 17.52 47.66
N LEU A 122 5.54 16.61 47.56
CA LEU A 122 5.61 15.41 48.41
C LEU A 122 5.61 15.79 49.90
N SER A 123 4.72 15.16 50.66
CA SER A 123 4.67 15.34 52.10
C SER A 123 5.80 14.57 52.80
N VAL A 124 6.02 14.87 54.09
CA VAL A 124 6.96 14.10 54.94
C VAL A 124 6.63 12.60 54.95
N SER A 125 5.34 12.25 54.91
CA SER A 125 4.91 10.85 54.86
C SER A 125 5.25 10.19 53.52
N ASP A 126 5.11 10.92 52.41
CA ASP A 126 5.40 10.37 51.08
C ASP A 126 6.90 10.15 50.90
N LEU A 127 7.72 11.11 51.36
CA LEU A 127 9.17 10.99 51.37
C LEU A 127 9.64 9.80 52.23
N ALA A 128 8.99 9.57 53.38
CA ALA A 128 9.29 8.42 54.23
C ALA A 128 8.93 7.10 53.55
N PHE A 129 7.79 7.03 52.86
CA PHE A 129 7.37 5.86 52.08
C PHE A 129 8.35 5.56 50.93
N LEU A 130 8.65 6.55 50.11
CA LEU A 130 9.51 6.39 48.94
C LEU A 130 10.95 5.99 49.32
N ASN A 131 11.52 6.57 50.39
CA ASN A 131 12.82 6.14 50.90
C ASN A 131 12.76 4.77 51.60
N GLY A 132 11.71 4.54 52.39
CA GLY A 132 11.61 3.38 53.28
C GLY A 132 11.41 2.06 52.54
N MET A 133 10.77 2.09 51.37
CA MET A 133 10.53 0.90 50.54
C MET A 133 11.66 0.58 49.54
N GLN A 134 12.74 1.36 49.54
CA GLN A 134 14.03 1.05 48.91
C GLN A 134 13.92 0.57 47.44
N GLU A 135 14.29 -0.67 47.13
CA GLU A 135 14.32 -1.23 45.77
C GLU A 135 12.95 -1.22 45.08
N LEU A 136 11.87 -1.42 45.84
CA LEU A 136 10.52 -1.50 45.29
C LEU A 136 10.07 -0.15 44.73
N THR A 137 10.27 0.92 45.48
CA THR A 137 9.95 2.28 45.03
C THR A 137 11.02 2.83 44.09
N GLY A 138 12.28 2.45 44.26
CA GLY A 138 13.39 2.91 43.43
C GLY A 138 13.25 2.51 41.97
N SER A 139 12.89 1.25 41.70
CA SER A 139 12.66 0.75 40.33
C SER A 139 11.48 1.47 39.68
N LEU A 140 10.30 1.43 40.31
CA LEU A 140 9.06 2.02 39.77
C LEU A 140 9.20 3.52 39.49
N MET A 141 9.92 4.24 40.35
CA MET A 141 10.17 5.66 40.16
C MET A 141 11.21 5.92 39.08
N SER A 142 12.21 5.05 38.91
CA SER A 142 13.18 5.17 37.82
C SER A 142 12.49 4.99 36.46
N ASP A 143 11.67 3.95 36.31
CA ASP A 143 10.90 3.68 35.08
C ASP A 143 10.01 4.89 34.72
N TRP A 144 9.35 5.46 35.72
CA TRP A 144 8.54 6.65 35.52
C TRP A 144 9.35 7.89 35.12
N LEU A 145 10.57 8.07 35.65
CA LEU A 145 11.44 9.18 35.26
C LEU A 145 11.89 9.09 33.80
N TYR A 146 12.19 7.87 33.30
CA TYR A 146 12.45 7.65 31.88
C TYR A 146 11.22 7.97 31.02
N SER A 147 10.04 7.50 31.41
CA SER A 147 8.78 7.83 30.73
C SER A 147 8.48 9.34 30.72
N LEU A 148 8.84 10.09 31.76
CA LEU A 148 8.71 11.55 31.77
C LEU A 148 9.68 12.23 30.80
N CYS A 149 10.90 11.72 30.66
CA CYS A 149 11.86 12.20 29.67
C CYS A 149 11.36 11.93 28.24
N GLU A 150 10.76 10.76 28.00
CA GLU A 150 10.12 10.42 26.73
C GLU A 150 8.93 11.34 26.42
N ASP A 151 8.01 11.49 27.38
CA ASP A 151 6.88 12.42 27.27
C ASP A 151 7.37 13.85 26.96
N PHE A 152 8.50 14.27 27.53
CA PHE A 152 9.07 15.59 27.27
C PHE A 152 9.68 15.68 25.87
N LEU A 153 10.41 14.65 25.46
CA LEU A 153 11.01 14.52 24.13
C LEU A 153 9.95 14.51 23.02
N LEU A 154 8.79 13.91 23.28
CA LEU A 154 7.64 13.88 22.37
C LEU A 154 6.75 15.12 22.50
N GLY A 155 6.94 15.93 23.56
CA GLY A 155 6.23 17.18 23.79
C GLY A 155 4.86 17.06 24.45
N SER A 156 4.60 15.94 25.11
CA SER A 156 3.41 15.68 25.95
C SER A 156 3.47 16.38 27.31
N ILE A 157 4.65 16.82 27.74
CA ILE A 157 4.87 17.60 28.97
C ILE A 157 5.86 18.74 28.68
N GLU A 158 5.79 19.83 29.45
CA GLU A 158 6.67 20.98 29.27
C GLU A 158 7.80 21.03 30.30
N LYS A 159 8.93 21.63 29.90
CA LYS A 159 10.16 21.67 30.70
C LYS A 159 9.96 22.13 32.16
N PRO A 160 9.17 23.19 32.47
CA PRO A 160 8.98 23.61 33.85
C PRO A 160 8.30 22.55 34.72
N ASP A 161 7.43 21.72 34.15
CA ASP A 161 6.76 20.63 34.87
C ASP A 161 7.73 19.47 35.09
N VAL A 162 8.50 19.09 34.07
CA VAL A 162 9.54 18.06 34.19
C VAL A 162 10.57 18.45 35.27
N SER A 163 11.12 19.66 35.20
CA SER A 163 12.08 20.17 36.19
C SER A 163 11.49 20.17 37.61
N PHE A 164 10.23 20.57 37.78
CA PHE A 164 9.54 20.53 39.07
C PHE A 164 9.46 19.11 39.65
N ILE A 165 9.23 18.10 38.81
CA ILE A 165 9.18 16.70 39.25
C ILE A 165 10.57 16.23 39.66
N PHE A 166 11.56 16.39 38.79
CA PHE A 166 12.93 15.93 39.03
C PHE A 166 13.57 16.59 40.27
N GLU A 167 13.41 17.91 40.46
CA GLU A 167 13.97 18.65 41.60
C GLU A 167 13.47 18.16 42.96
N GLN A 168 12.26 17.58 43.03
CA GLN A 168 11.76 16.98 44.26
C GLN A 168 12.37 15.60 44.51
N LEU A 169 12.54 14.82 43.45
CA LEU A 169 12.98 13.42 43.52
C LEU A 169 14.48 13.26 43.74
N VAL A 170 15.31 14.24 43.37
CA VAL A 170 16.76 14.23 43.67
C VAL A 170 17.07 14.15 45.18
N THR A 171 16.11 14.48 46.04
CA THR A 171 16.26 14.41 47.50
C THR A 171 16.03 13.02 48.09
N ILE A 172 15.54 12.06 47.29
CA ILE A 172 15.14 10.72 47.74
C ILE A 172 16.30 9.74 47.50
N THR A 173 16.79 9.09 48.54
CA THR A 173 18.08 8.37 48.53
C THR A 173 18.17 7.32 47.43
N ASN A 174 17.17 6.45 47.31
CA ASN A 174 17.07 5.35 46.35
C ASN A 174 16.66 5.76 44.92
N ILE A 175 16.38 7.04 44.68
CA ILE A 175 15.97 7.58 43.36
C ILE A 175 16.95 8.65 42.87
N SER A 176 17.67 9.30 43.79
CA SER A 176 18.48 10.49 43.57
C SER A 176 19.51 10.34 42.45
N ALA A 177 20.12 9.18 42.31
CA ALA A 177 21.11 8.91 41.26
C ALA A 177 20.47 9.02 39.86
N THR A 178 19.38 8.29 39.62
CA THR A 178 18.61 8.33 38.36
C THR A 178 18.05 9.72 38.09
N ALA A 179 17.39 10.31 39.09
CA ALA A 179 16.80 11.64 38.96
C ALA A 179 17.84 12.73 38.67
N SER A 180 18.99 12.70 39.34
CA SER A 180 20.04 13.70 39.12
C SER A 180 20.67 13.55 37.73
N SER A 181 20.87 12.30 37.28
CA SER A 181 21.41 12.04 35.94
C SER A 181 20.49 12.61 34.88
N LEU A 182 19.23 12.17 34.84
CA LEU A 182 18.25 12.60 33.84
C LEU A 182 17.95 14.10 33.91
N LEU A 183 17.92 14.70 35.11
CA LEU A 183 17.76 16.15 35.27
C LEU A 183 18.88 16.94 34.56
N MET A 184 20.11 16.43 34.55
CA MET A 184 21.23 17.05 33.83
C MET A 184 21.09 16.95 32.31
N GLU A 185 20.22 16.08 31.81
CA GLU A 185 19.98 15.86 30.38
C GLU A 185 18.79 16.64 29.83
N VAL A 186 17.93 17.21 30.69
CA VAL A 186 16.71 17.93 30.27
C VAL A 186 16.98 19.00 29.21
N ASP A 187 18.06 19.78 29.34
CA ASP A 187 18.42 20.78 28.33
C ASP A 187 18.78 20.15 26.98
N ARG A 188 19.41 18.96 26.98
CA ARG A 188 19.72 18.23 25.74
C ARG A 188 18.47 17.62 25.12
N ILE A 189 17.58 17.05 25.94
CA ILE A 189 16.28 16.52 25.50
C ILE A 189 15.47 17.62 24.81
N GLU A 190 15.45 18.83 25.38
CA GLU A 190 14.75 19.99 24.80
C GLU A 190 15.27 20.35 23.40
N VAL A 191 16.59 20.27 23.18
CA VAL A 191 17.20 20.58 21.88
C VAL A 191 16.89 19.48 20.85
N ALA A 192 16.86 18.21 21.26
CA ALA A 192 16.56 17.08 20.39
C ALA A 192 15.08 16.97 19.98
N ARG A 193 14.17 17.49 20.80
CA ARG A 193 12.70 17.40 20.64
C ARG A 193 12.21 17.67 19.22
N GLY A 194 12.71 18.72 18.58
CA GLY A 194 12.26 19.09 17.22
C GLY A 194 12.57 18.02 16.16
N LEU A 195 13.74 17.38 16.25
CA LEU A 195 14.14 16.32 15.32
C LEU A 195 13.34 15.04 15.58
N VAL A 196 13.20 14.65 16.84
CA VAL A 196 12.45 13.44 17.24
C VAL A 196 10.98 13.55 16.84
N GLN A 197 10.35 14.71 17.08
CA GLN A 197 8.97 14.95 16.64
C GLN A 197 8.81 14.91 15.11
N SER A 198 9.83 15.35 14.37
CA SER A 198 9.85 15.24 12.90
C SER A 198 9.96 13.79 12.45
N ALA A 199 10.78 12.98 13.13
CA ALA A 199 10.90 11.54 12.85
C ALA A 199 9.58 10.81 13.11
N GLU A 200 8.94 11.04 14.26
CA GLU A 200 7.61 10.47 14.57
C GLU A 200 6.53 10.93 13.59
N SER A 201 6.60 12.17 13.12
CA SER A 201 5.67 12.66 12.08
C SER A 201 5.87 11.94 10.75
N SER A 202 7.12 11.63 10.39
CA SER A 202 7.45 10.87 9.17
C SER A 202 6.91 9.45 9.26
N LEU A 203 7.12 8.79 10.41
CA LEU A 203 6.61 7.45 10.69
C LEU A 203 5.07 7.39 10.64
N LEU A 204 4.38 8.37 11.23
CA LEU A 204 2.91 8.46 11.18
C LEU A 204 2.36 8.62 9.76
N ASN A 205 3.16 9.18 8.85
CA ASN A 205 2.82 9.32 7.43
C ASN A 205 3.25 8.09 6.59
N GLY A 206 3.85 7.07 7.20
CA GLY A 206 4.37 5.88 6.52
C GLY A 206 5.74 6.05 5.88
N ASP A 207 6.43 7.18 6.11
CA ASP A 207 7.79 7.42 5.60
C ASP A 207 8.83 6.86 6.58
N TYR A 208 9.03 5.55 6.51
CA TYR A 208 9.93 4.80 7.38
C TYR A 208 11.41 5.16 7.16
N ILE A 209 11.84 5.36 5.90
CA ILE A 209 13.24 5.70 5.59
C ILE A 209 13.62 7.03 6.23
N SER A 210 12.80 8.07 6.05
CA SER A 210 13.07 9.37 6.66
C SER A 210 13.07 9.29 8.19
N ALA A 211 12.15 8.53 8.78
CA ALA A 211 12.08 8.34 10.23
C ALA A 211 13.36 7.67 10.77
N VAL A 212 13.77 6.53 10.19
CA VAL A 212 14.98 5.81 10.62
C VAL A 212 16.23 6.63 10.40
N THR A 213 16.37 7.27 9.24
CA THR A 213 17.53 8.13 8.94
C THR A 213 17.64 9.27 9.95
N THR A 214 16.52 9.92 10.27
CA THR A 214 16.49 10.99 11.28
C THR A 214 16.90 10.46 12.66
N TYR A 215 16.42 9.29 13.08
CA TYR A 215 16.81 8.72 14.36
C TYR A 215 18.28 8.27 14.41
N LEU A 216 18.82 7.77 13.31
CA LEU A 216 20.25 7.47 13.18
C LEU A 216 21.07 8.75 13.37
N ASP A 217 20.73 9.83 12.67
CA ASP A 217 21.38 11.15 12.82
C ASP A 217 21.29 11.69 14.26
N VAL A 218 20.13 11.51 14.92
CA VAL A 218 19.95 11.87 16.34
C VAL A 218 20.87 11.01 17.22
N SER A 219 20.96 9.71 16.99
CA SER A 219 21.83 8.82 17.76
C SER A 219 23.32 9.11 17.55
N GLU A 220 23.73 9.63 16.39
CA GLU A 220 25.11 10.08 16.17
C GLU A 220 25.43 11.41 16.86
N THR A 221 24.41 12.25 17.06
CA THR A 221 24.56 13.63 17.55
C THR A 221 24.44 13.73 19.07
N TYR A 222 23.57 12.93 19.69
CA TYR A 222 23.22 13.02 21.11
C TYR A 222 23.78 11.83 21.91
N ASP A 223 23.84 12.00 23.23
CA ASP A 223 24.25 10.98 24.21
C ASP A 223 23.17 10.78 25.29
N GLY A 224 23.38 9.79 26.16
CA GLY A 224 22.49 9.51 27.29
C GLY A 224 21.08 9.09 26.85
N PHE A 225 20.06 9.64 27.50
CA PHE A 225 18.65 9.28 27.29
C PHE A 225 18.22 9.39 25.82
N VAL A 226 18.61 10.47 25.14
CA VAL A 226 18.19 10.70 23.74
C VAL A 226 18.83 9.67 22.80
N TYR A 227 20.09 9.30 23.05
CA TYR A 227 20.76 8.24 22.31
C TYR A 227 20.06 6.89 22.51
N ASP A 228 19.86 6.50 23.78
CA ASP A 228 19.25 5.21 24.12
C ASP A 228 17.84 5.11 23.51
N TYR A 229 17.01 6.15 23.66
CA TYR A 229 15.69 6.23 23.04
C TYR A 229 15.73 6.09 21.52
N SER A 230 16.66 6.79 20.85
CA SER A 230 16.75 6.77 19.39
C SER A 230 17.20 5.40 18.87
N VAL A 231 18.14 4.74 19.55
CA VAL A 231 18.60 3.39 19.18
C VAL A 231 17.49 2.36 19.34
N ASP A 232 16.76 2.40 20.46
CA ASP A 232 15.61 1.51 20.69
C ASP A 232 14.54 1.75 19.62
N ARG A 233 14.24 3.02 19.31
CA ARG A 233 13.26 3.39 18.30
C ARG A 233 13.65 2.96 16.88
N VAL A 234 14.92 3.05 16.51
CA VAL A 234 15.43 2.50 15.23
C VAL A 234 15.18 1.01 15.13
N ASN A 235 15.43 0.25 16.20
CA ASN A 235 15.21 -1.20 16.19
C ASN A 235 13.73 -1.55 16.00
N GLU A 236 12.83 -0.85 16.69
CA GLU A 236 11.38 -1.01 16.52
C GLU A 236 10.94 -0.70 15.09
N ILE A 237 11.33 0.45 14.53
CA ILE A 237 10.94 0.84 13.17
C ILE A 237 11.50 -0.15 12.14
N LYS A 238 12.74 -0.63 12.34
CA LYS A 238 13.33 -1.64 11.45
C LYS A 238 12.54 -2.95 11.42
N GLU A 239 11.98 -3.39 12.55
CA GLU A 239 11.10 -4.56 12.60
C GLU A 239 9.78 -4.32 11.86
N GLU A 240 9.22 -3.11 11.95
CA GLU A 240 7.96 -2.74 11.30
C GLU A 240 8.10 -2.53 9.79
N MET A 241 9.19 -1.90 9.34
CA MET A 241 9.37 -1.46 7.96
C MET A 241 9.90 -2.56 7.03
N TYR A 242 10.64 -3.54 7.54
CA TYR A 242 11.46 -4.44 6.72
C TYR A 242 10.66 -5.14 5.62
N GLU A 243 9.63 -5.90 6.00
CA GLU A 243 8.91 -6.74 5.06
C GLU A 243 8.01 -5.92 4.10
N PRO A 244 7.25 -4.90 4.54
CA PRO A 244 6.48 -4.06 3.63
C PRO A 244 7.34 -3.34 2.59
N MET A 245 8.48 -2.76 2.99
CA MET A 245 9.33 -2.00 2.06
C MET A 245 10.09 -2.91 1.10
N LEU A 246 10.50 -4.09 1.56
CA LEU A 246 11.12 -5.07 0.69
C LEU A 246 10.12 -5.58 -0.35
N GLN A 247 8.88 -5.87 0.04
CA GLN A 247 7.81 -6.25 -0.90
C GLN A 247 7.50 -5.14 -1.91
N GLU A 248 7.55 -3.87 -1.49
CA GLU A 248 7.41 -2.73 -2.41
C GLU A 248 8.56 -2.69 -3.44
N GLY A 249 9.80 -2.89 -3.01
CA GLY A 249 10.96 -2.99 -3.91
C GLY A 249 10.88 -4.19 -4.87
N GLU A 250 10.51 -5.37 -4.36
CA GLU A 250 10.29 -6.59 -5.16
C GLU A 250 9.18 -6.36 -6.20
N HIS A 251 8.08 -5.69 -5.81
CA HIS A 251 6.98 -5.34 -6.74
C HIS A 251 7.44 -4.34 -7.82
N MET A 252 8.23 -3.32 -7.46
CA MET A 252 8.81 -2.40 -8.44
C MET A 252 9.68 -3.15 -9.48
N LEU A 253 10.48 -4.13 -9.04
CA LEU A 253 11.27 -4.98 -9.94
C LEU A 253 10.38 -5.80 -10.89
N GLU A 254 9.32 -6.44 -10.37
CA GLU A 254 8.34 -7.18 -11.17
C GLU A 254 7.62 -6.30 -12.21
N ARG A 255 7.58 -4.98 -11.99
CA ARG A 255 6.98 -3.98 -12.88
C ARG A 255 7.99 -3.19 -13.70
N PHE A 256 9.25 -3.64 -13.75
CA PHE A 256 10.33 -3.01 -14.52
C PHE A 256 10.63 -1.56 -14.08
N GLN A 257 10.20 -1.16 -12.88
CA GLN A 257 10.44 0.15 -12.28
C GLN A 257 11.84 0.22 -11.64
N TYR A 258 12.86 -0.14 -12.43
CA TYR A 258 14.22 -0.36 -11.93
C TYR A 258 14.88 0.87 -11.31
N TYR A 259 14.56 2.08 -11.76
CA TYR A 259 15.13 3.30 -11.18
C TYR A 259 14.53 3.59 -9.80
N SER A 260 13.21 3.43 -9.66
CA SER A 260 12.53 3.55 -8.36
C SER A 260 12.95 2.44 -7.40
N ALA A 261 13.07 1.20 -7.90
CA ALA A 261 13.57 0.07 -7.12
C ALA A 261 15.01 0.31 -6.64
N GLU A 262 15.91 0.80 -7.51
CA GLU A 262 17.30 1.11 -7.13
C GLU A 262 17.36 2.14 -6.00
N GLU A 263 16.56 3.21 -6.08
CA GLU A 263 16.48 4.24 -5.03
C GLU A 263 16.05 3.65 -3.69
N LEU A 264 14.89 2.98 -3.66
CA LEU A 264 14.34 2.35 -2.46
C LEU A 264 15.29 1.30 -1.86
N LEU A 265 15.80 0.39 -2.69
CA LEU A 265 16.65 -0.71 -2.25
C LEU A 265 18.04 -0.22 -1.83
N SER A 266 18.54 0.89 -2.39
CA SER A 266 19.77 1.53 -1.92
C SER A 266 19.60 2.09 -0.51
N ASP A 267 18.47 2.74 -0.23
CA ASP A 267 18.16 3.23 1.12
C ASP A 267 17.99 2.08 2.12
N LEU A 268 17.29 1.01 1.71
CA LEU A 268 17.19 -0.21 2.52
C LEU A 268 18.56 -0.86 2.75
N ALA A 269 19.45 -0.88 1.76
CA ALA A 269 20.81 -1.42 1.92
C ALA A 269 21.65 -0.58 2.90
N ALA A 270 21.43 0.73 2.97
CA ALA A 270 22.07 1.58 3.98
C ALA A 270 21.58 1.25 5.39
N ILE A 271 20.29 0.94 5.55
CA ILE A 271 19.67 0.61 6.85
C ILE A 271 19.96 -0.86 7.26
N PHE A 272 20.05 -1.78 6.30
CA PHE A 272 20.24 -3.21 6.46
C PHE A 272 21.46 -3.72 5.65
N PRO A 273 22.69 -3.29 5.98
CA PRO A 273 23.88 -3.50 5.12
C PRO A 273 24.33 -4.96 4.94
N GLU A 274 23.88 -5.87 5.81
CA GLU A 274 24.24 -7.29 5.78
C GLU A 274 23.08 -8.18 5.30
N ASP A 275 22.00 -7.60 4.78
CA ASP A 275 20.85 -8.36 4.27
C ASP A 275 21.07 -8.84 2.83
N GLU A 276 21.11 -10.16 2.66
CA GLU A 276 21.37 -10.79 1.36
C GLU A 276 20.20 -10.64 0.37
N ARG A 277 18.94 -10.50 0.84
CA ARG A 277 17.78 -10.31 -0.05
C ARG A 277 17.82 -8.92 -0.67
N ILE A 278 17.91 -7.89 0.19
CA ILE A 278 18.03 -6.49 -0.26
C ILE A 278 19.23 -6.34 -1.19
N GLY A 279 20.37 -6.95 -0.86
CA GLY A 279 21.57 -6.92 -1.71
C GLY A 279 21.39 -7.59 -3.07
N ALA A 280 20.61 -8.67 -3.17
CA ALA A 280 20.31 -9.33 -4.43
C ALA A 280 19.36 -8.50 -5.31
N ASP A 281 18.30 -7.96 -4.71
CA ASP A 281 17.30 -7.15 -5.40
C ASP A 281 17.90 -5.82 -5.89
N LEU A 282 18.74 -5.17 -5.07
CA LEU A 282 19.47 -3.96 -5.46
C LEU A 282 20.42 -4.24 -6.64
N LEU A 283 21.05 -5.42 -6.68
CA LEU A 283 21.91 -5.82 -7.79
C LEU A 283 21.09 -6.02 -9.08
N GLU A 284 19.89 -6.58 -8.99
CA GLU A 284 18.98 -6.71 -10.12
C GLU A 284 18.56 -5.32 -10.64
N ALA A 285 18.15 -4.41 -9.76
CA ALA A 285 17.82 -3.03 -10.11
C ALA A 285 18.98 -2.34 -10.85
N THR A 286 20.16 -2.31 -10.20
CA THR A 286 21.38 -1.65 -10.73
C THR A 286 21.87 -2.26 -12.04
N SER A 287 21.58 -3.55 -12.30
CA SER A 287 21.95 -4.21 -13.56
C SER A 287 21.08 -3.77 -14.75
N ASN A 288 19.91 -3.18 -14.47
CA ASN A 288 18.95 -2.72 -15.46
C ASN A 288 18.83 -1.18 -15.55
N THR A 289 19.54 -0.44 -14.71
CA THR A 289 19.63 1.02 -14.78
C THR A 289 20.90 1.51 -15.47
N GLN A 290 20.83 2.73 -15.99
CA GLN A 290 21.95 3.42 -16.64
C GLN A 290 21.94 4.89 -16.23
N PRO A 291 23.07 5.62 -16.35
CA PRO A 291 23.07 7.06 -16.14
C PRO A 291 22.01 7.76 -17.00
N VAL A 292 21.35 8.74 -16.41
CA VAL A 292 20.30 9.53 -17.07
C VAL A 292 20.73 10.99 -17.20
N SER A 293 20.23 11.64 -18.25
CA SER A 293 20.48 13.05 -18.53
C SER A 293 19.19 13.76 -18.96
N GLU A 294 19.15 15.09 -18.77
CA GLU A 294 18.10 15.92 -19.37
C GLU A 294 18.13 15.80 -20.89
N TYR A 295 16.96 15.54 -21.48
CA TYR A 295 16.77 15.44 -22.91
C TYR A 295 16.15 16.71 -23.48
N LEU A 296 16.83 17.32 -24.45
CA LEU A 296 16.44 18.59 -25.07
C LEU A 296 16.02 18.44 -26.55
N GLY A 297 15.92 17.21 -27.03
CA GLY A 297 15.52 16.90 -28.41
C GLY A 297 14.01 16.80 -28.61
N PRO A 298 13.56 16.36 -29.80
CA PRO A 298 12.15 16.08 -30.05
C PRO A 298 11.67 14.87 -29.26
N VAL A 299 10.42 14.94 -28.76
CA VAL A 299 9.69 13.81 -28.17
C VAL A 299 8.74 13.25 -29.20
N GLU A 300 8.89 11.96 -29.51
CA GLU A 300 8.03 11.31 -30.48
C GLU A 300 6.73 10.82 -29.86
N VAL A 301 5.61 11.05 -30.52
CA VAL A 301 4.32 10.52 -30.10
C VAL A 301 3.70 9.75 -31.27
N LEU A 302 3.49 8.46 -31.05
CA LEU A 302 2.86 7.55 -31.98
C LEU A 302 1.46 7.21 -31.49
N SER A 303 0.54 7.01 -32.42
CA SER A 303 -0.74 6.40 -32.07
C SER A 303 -1.12 5.29 -33.03
N ILE A 304 -1.81 4.30 -32.49
CA ILE A 304 -2.32 3.15 -33.20
C ILE A 304 -3.74 2.87 -32.71
N SER A 305 -4.61 2.42 -33.60
CA SER A 305 -5.90 1.84 -33.25
C SER A 305 -5.76 0.35 -32.91
N ASN A 306 -6.88 -0.34 -32.67
CA ASN A 306 -6.96 -1.81 -32.61
C ASN A 306 -6.15 -2.48 -33.72
N LEU A 307 -5.54 -3.63 -33.42
CA LEU A 307 -4.75 -4.40 -34.37
C LEU A 307 -5.60 -5.43 -35.12
N ILE A 308 -5.18 -5.75 -36.34
CA ILE A 308 -5.68 -6.88 -37.12
C ILE A 308 -5.00 -8.15 -36.60
N VAL A 309 -5.80 -9.06 -36.04
CA VAL A 309 -5.40 -10.39 -35.59
C VAL A 309 -5.77 -11.48 -36.61
N ASP A 310 -6.86 -11.31 -37.37
CA ASP A 310 -7.23 -12.20 -38.48
C ASP A 310 -7.08 -11.47 -39.83
N GLU A 311 -5.87 -11.57 -40.39
CA GLU A 311 -5.54 -11.01 -41.71
C GLU A 311 -6.39 -11.60 -42.84
N SER A 312 -6.80 -12.87 -42.73
CA SER A 312 -7.59 -13.53 -43.77
C SER A 312 -8.98 -12.92 -43.91
N GLN A 313 -9.55 -12.51 -42.77
CA GLN A 313 -10.80 -11.78 -42.70
C GLN A 313 -10.63 -10.31 -43.08
N ALA A 314 -9.62 -9.62 -42.52
CA ALA A 314 -9.39 -8.20 -42.77
C ALA A 314 -9.04 -7.89 -44.23
N PHE A 315 -8.32 -8.80 -44.90
CA PHE A 315 -7.88 -8.62 -46.29
C PHE A 315 -8.85 -9.21 -47.33
N ASP A 316 -10.01 -9.72 -46.89
CA ASP A 316 -11.05 -10.19 -47.81
C ASP A 316 -11.73 -9.00 -48.52
N THR A 317 -11.24 -8.70 -49.72
CA THR A 317 -11.77 -7.64 -50.61
C THR A 317 -13.22 -7.86 -51.08
N SER A 318 -13.82 -9.04 -50.82
CA SER A 318 -15.25 -9.26 -51.08
C SER A 318 -16.15 -8.57 -50.05
N ILE A 319 -15.59 -8.22 -48.89
CA ILE A 319 -16.24 -7.44 -47.83
C ILE A 319 -16.03 -5.95 -48.15
N SER A 320 -17.12 -5.26 -48.47
CA SER A 320 -17.08 -3.83 -48.81
C SER A 320 -16.71 -3.00 -47.57
N GLY A 321 -15.64 -2.20 -47.65
CA GLY A 321 -15.20 -1.33 -46.54
C GLY A 321 -14.31 -2.04 -45.51
N SER A 322 -13.45 -2.97 -45.95
CA SER A 322 -12.72 -3.93 -45.11
C SER A 322 -11.82 -3.39 -43.99
N GLY A 323 -11.79 -2.08 -43.71
CA GLY A 323 -11.12 -1.49 -42.54
C GLY A 323 -9.60 -1.68 -42.47
N SER A 324 -9.03 -2.56 -43.30
CA SER A 324 -7.64 -3.02 -43.23
C SER A 324 -6.61 -1.88 -43.30
N ASP A 325 -6.95 -0.79 -43.97
CA ASP A 325 -6.09 0.39 -44.09
C ASP A 325 -6.12 1.31 -42.86
N LEU A 326 -7.13 1.15 -41.99
CA LEU A 326 -7.30 1.93 -40.76
C LEU A 326 -6.51 1.33 -39.59
N HIS A 327 -6.11 0.07 -39.69
CA HIS A 327 -5.45 -0.69 -38.62
C HIS A 327 -4.06 -1.21 -39.08
N LEU A 328 -3.17 -1.47 -38.12
CA LEU A 328 -1.96 -2.26 -38.34
C LEU A 328 -2.26 -3.75 -38.12
N THR A 329 -1.45 -4.65 -38.67
CA THR A 329 -1.45 -6.05 -38.22
C THR A 329 -0.63 -6.20 -36.94
N CYS A 330 -0.82 -7.32 -36.23
CA CYS A 330 -0.01 -7.65 -35.04
C CYS A 330 1.49 -7.69 -35.37
N ASP A 331 1.85 -8.33 -36.50
CA ASP A 331 3.23 -8.43 -36.98
C ASP A 331 3.82 -7.05 -37.36
N GLU A 332 3.02 -6.19 -37.99
CA GLU A 332 3.46 -4.82 -38.30
C GLU A 332 3.74 -4.01 -37.04
N PHE A 333 2.88 -4.12 -36.02
CA PHE A 333 3.11 -3.42 -34.76
C PHE A 333 4.38 -3.93 -34.06
N LEU A 334 4.60 -5.24 -34.03
CA LEU A 334 5.85 -5.80 -33.51
C LEU A 334 7.07 -5.27 -34.28
N ALA A 335 7.02 -5.24 -35.62
CA ALA A 335 8.09 -4.68 -36.44
C ALA A 335 8.30 -3.17 -36.20
N VAL A 336 7.25 -2.42 -35.86
CA VAL A 336 7.37 -1.02 -35.40
C VAL A 336 8.19 -0.95 -34.11
N LEU A 337 7.88 -1.78 -33.11
CA LEU A 337 8.62 -1.82 -31.84
C LEU A 337 10.10 -2.19 -32.06
N GLU A 338 10.37 -3.19 -32.91
CA GLU A 338 11.74 -3.57 -33.29
C GLU A 338 12.50 -2.42 -33.94
N ASN A 339 11.87 -1.67 -34.84
CA ASN A 339 12.47 -0.50 -35.46
C ASN A 339 12.74 0.63 -34.45
N LEU A 340 11.80 0.89 -33.54
CA LEU A 340 12.00 1.89 -32.48
C LEU A 340 13.18 1.50 -31.60
N TYR A 341 13.23 0.25 -31.14
CA TYR A 341 14.31 -0.26 -30.32
C TYR A 341 15.67 -0.21 -31.03
N ALA A 342 15.74 -0.66 -32.28
CA ALA A 342 16.97 -0.64 -33.08
C ALA A 342 17.48 0.78 -33.38
N ASN A 343 16.60 1.79 -33.29
CA ASN A 343 16.93 3.19 -33.44
C ASN A 343 17.08 3.92 -32.09
N ASP A 344 17.37 3.21 -31.00
CA ASP A 344 17.65 3.76 -29.66
C ASP A 344 16.48 4.54 -29.03
N TYR A 345 15.22 4.24 -29.39
CA TYR A 345 14.08 4.80 -28.70
C TYR A 345 13.85 4.15 -27.33
N VAL A 346 13.24 4.89 -26.41
CA VAL A 346 12.80 4.44 -25.08
C VAL A 346 11.42 5.02 -24.77
N LEU A 347 10.53 4.20 -24.19
CA LEU A 347 9.23 4.62 -23.72
C LEU A 347 9.39 5.57 -22.54
N VAL A 348 8.68 6.70 -22.57
CA VAL A 348 8.66 7.69 -21.49
C VAL A 348 7.22 8.06 -21.14
N ASP A 349 7.02 8.53 -19.91
CA ASP A 349 5.70 8.97 -19.47
C ASP A 349 5.28 10.21 -20.26
N ALA A 350 4.05 10.23 -20.74
CA ALA A 350 3.47 11.40 -21.42
C ALA A 350 3.36 12.61 -20.50
N GLU A 351 3.30 12.38 -19.19
CA GLU A 351 3.35 13.38 -18.13
C GLU A 351 4.78 13.88 -17.86
N GLY A 352 5.84 13.23 -18.37
CA GLY A 352 7.23 13.47 -17.95
C GLY A 352 7.78 14.87 -18.21
N LEU A 353 7.14 15.67 -19.06
CA LEU A 353 7.47 17.06 -19.33
C LEU A 353 6.80 18.06 -18.36
N VAL A 354 5.95 17.58 -17.45
CA VAL A 354 5.18 18.42 -16.54
C VAL A 354 5.09 17.84 -15.13
N ASP A 355 5.01 18.71 -14.15
CA ASP A 355 4.58 18.38 -12.79
C ASP A 355 3.10 18.78 -12.62
N LEU A 356 2.28 17.78 -12.28
CA LEU A 356 0.83 17.88 -12.08
C LEU A 356 0.43 17.79 -10.61
N SER A 357 1.38 17.87 -9.67
CA SER A 357 1.13 17.82 -8.22
C SER A 357 0.20 18.94 -7.74
N SER A 358 0.16 20.07 -8.44
CA SER A 358 -0.81 21.14 -8.21
C SER A 358 -2.05 20.98 -9.08
N THR A 359 -3.22 21.08 -8.44
CA THR A 359 -4.51 21.14 -9.15
C THR A 359 -4.72 22.47 -9.89
N ASP A 360 -3.99 23.51 -9.48
CA ASP A 360 -4.21 24.88 -9.92
C ASP A 360 -3.35 25.26 -11.13
N TYR A 361 -2.12 24.75 -11.19
CA TYR A 361 -1.16 25.09 -12.23
C TYR A 361 -0.27 23.91 -12.61
N LEU A 362 -0.09 23.75 -13.92
CA LEU A 362 0.89 22.87 -14.53
C LEU A 362 2.27 23.54 -14.50
N VAL A 363 3.27 22.84 -13.99
CA VAL A 363 4.67 23.29 -13.96
C VAL A 363 5.44 22.56 -15.04
N GLU A 364 6.17 23.30 -15.87
CA GLU A 364 7.05 22.73 -16.90
C GLU A 364 8.30 22.13 -16.24
N GLN A 365 8.73 20.95 -16.69
CA GLN A 365 10.00 20.34 -16.27
C GLN A 365 10.73 19.73 -17.46
N ASN A 366 12.02 19.47 -17.28
CA ASN A 366 12.83 18.81 -18.30
C ASN A 366 12.59 17.30 -18.24
N LEU A 367 12.40 16.69 -19.40
CA LEU A 367 12.34 15.24 -19.50
C LEU A 367 13.74 14.65 -19.26
N VAL A 368 13.82 13.62 -18.45
CA VAL A 368 15.05 12.86 -18.17
C VAL A 368 14.93 11.49 -18.83
N VAL A 369 15.98 11.06 -19.50
CA VAL A 369 16.05 9.75 -20.17
C VAL A 369 17.42 9.10 -19.98
N PRO A 370 17.55 7.77 -20.15
CA PRO A 370 18.84 7.10 -20.15
C PRO A 370 19.76 7.64 -21.26
N ASP A 371 21.05 7.77 -20.94
CA ASP A 371 22.05 8.33 -21.85
C ASP A 371 22.03 7.63 -23.22
N GLY A 372 21.92 8.42 -24.29
CA GLY A 372 21.92 7.93 -25.67
C GLY A 372 20.55 7.47 -26.21
N LYS A 373 19.52 7.37 -25.37
CA LYS A 373 18.16 7.04 -25.81
C LYS A 373 17.38 8.27 -26.29
N LYS A 374 16.37 8.03 -27.13
CA LYS A 374 15.40 9.03 -27.59
C LYS A 374 14.00 8.71 -27.06
N PRO A 375 13.27 9.68 -26.48
CA PRO A 375 11.94 9.43 -25.93
C PRO A 375 10.89 9.19 -27.02
N VAL A 376 10.04 8.19 -26.79
CA VAL A 376 8.81 7.95 -27.55
C VAL A 376 7.64 7.66 -26.60
N ILE A 377 6.46 8.16 -26.95
CA ILE A 377 5.18 7.88 -26.30
C ILE A 377 4.33 7.10 -27.30
N ILE A 378 3.75 5.98 -26.89
CA ILE A 378 2.83 5.19 -27.70
C ILE A 378 1.41 5.35 -27.14
N ILE A 379 0.46 5.66 -28.01
CA ILE A 379 -0.95 5.82 -27.69
C ILE A 379 -1.76 4.74 -28.40
N ILE A 380 -2.51 3.94 -27.66
CA ILE A 380 -3.58 3.09 -28.21
C ILE A 380 -4.85 3.94 -28.22
N GLU A 381 -5.30 4.36 -29.39
CA GLU A 381 -6.34 5.38 -29.52
C GLU A 381 -7.76 4.79 -29.68
N ALA A 382 -8.71 5.40 -28.95
CA ALA A 382 -10.15 5.11 -29.02
C ALA A 382 -10.50 3.62 -28.81
N LEU A 383 -9.96 3.02 -27.74
CA LEU A 383 -10.16 1.61 -27.42
C LEU A 383 -11.55 1.34 -26.81
N ASP A 384 -12.56 1.11 -27.65
CA ASP A 384 -13.95 0.80 -27.25
C ASP A 384 -14.48 -0.54 -27.78
N TYR A 385 -13.87 -1.13 -28.82
CA TYR A 385 -14.28 -2.38 -29.48
C TYR A 385 -15.74 -2.33 -29.99
N PRO A 386 -16.01 -1.47 -30.99
CA PRO A 386 -17.36 -1.23 -31.47
C PRO A 386 -17.84 -2.46 -32.24
N ALA A 387 -19.11 -2.81 -32.07
CA ALA A 387 -19.64 -4.07 -32.60
C ALA A 387 -19.52 -4.15 -34.13
N ILE A 388 -19.61 -3.02 -34.83
CA ILE A 388 -19.46 -2.94 -36.29
C ILE A 388 -18.10 -3.45 -36.81
N GLN A 389 -17.06 -3.47 -35.96
CA GLN A 389 -15.72 -3.92 -36.34
C GLN A 389 -15.50 -5.42 -36.14
N TYR A 390 -16.46 -6.17 -35.57
CA TYR A 390 -16.27 -7.60 -35.29
C TYR A 390 -16.02 -8.45 -36.55
N GLU A 391 -16.48 -7.97 -37.71
CA GLU A 391 -16.25 -8.63 -38.99
C GLU A 391 -14.93 -8.20 -39.68
N THR A 392 -14.11 -7.34 -39.04
CA THR A 392 -12.90 -6.74 -39.64
C THR A 392 -11.60 -7.41 -39.21
N GLY A 393 -11.67 -8.52 -38.46
CA GLY A 393 -10.49 -9.27 -38.03
C GLY A 393 -9.72 -8.63 -36.87
N VAL A 394 -10.34 -7.73 -36.10
CA VAL A 394 -9.81 -7.13 -34.86
C VAL A 394 -10.38 -7.83 -33.62
N CYS A 395 -9.84 -7.54 -32.44
CA CYS A 395 -10.40 -8.03 -31.17
C CYS A 395 -11.82 -7.51 -30.87
N GLU A 396 -12.57 -8.26 -30.06
CA GLU A 396 -13.93 -7.97 -29.59
C GLU A 396 -13.95 -7.33 -28.19
N SER A 397 -12.93 -7.60 -27.36
CA SER A 397 -12.81 -7.11 -25.98
C SER A 397 -11.40 -7.37 -25.40
N LEU A 398 -11.08 -6.71 -24.27
CA LEU A 398 -9.96 -7.12 -23.40
C LEU A 398 -10.42 -8.14 -22.36
N VAL A 399 -9.56 -9.07 -21.98
CA VAL A 399 -9.81 -10.06 -20.92
C VAL A 399 -8.55 -10.32 -20.11
N LEU A 400 -8.69 -10.77 -18.86
CA LEU A 400 -7.58 -11.29 -18.09
C LEU A 400 -7.45 -12.80 -18.31
N ASN A 401 -6.24 -13.28 -18.61
CA ASN A 401 -5.96 -14.72 -18.65
C ASN A 401 -5.79 -15.32 -17.24
N ASP A 402 -5.53 -16.62 -17.15
CA ASP A 402 -5.36 -17.34 -15.87
C ASP A 402 -4.15 -16.85 -15.04
N GLN A 403 -3.20 -16.17 -15.68
CA GLN A 403 -2.02 -15.55 -15.09
C GLN A 403 -2.27 -14.09 -14.68
N GLY A 404 -3.47 -13.54 -14.92
CA GLY A 404 -3.80 -12.15 -14.61
C GLY A 404 -3.24 -11.13 -15.61
N GLN A 405 -2.78 -11.57 -16.79
CA GLN A 405 -2.29 -10.69 -17.85
C GLN A 405 -3.43 -10.25 -18.75
N VAL A 406 -3.35 -9.02 -19.26
CA VAL A 406 -4.32 -8.46 -20.21
C VAL A 406 -4.09 -9.04 -21.60
N CYS A 407 -5.15 -9.61 -22.17
CA CYS A 407 -5.17 -10.25 -23.48
C CYS A 407 -6.31 -9.70 -24.34
N GLY A 408 -6.13 -9.76 -25.66
CA GLY A 408 -7.22 -9.57 -26.61
C GLY A 408 -8.09 -10.83 -26.73
N GLN A 409 -9.40 -10.65 -26.79
CA GLN A 409 -10.33 -11.72 -27.17
C GLN A 409 -10.84 -11.47 -28.59
N TYR A 410 -10.84 -12.49 -29.44
CA TYR A 410 -11.37 -12.41 -30.81
C TYR A 410 -12.07 -13.73 -31.19
N ARG A 411 -12.66 -13.80 -32.40
CA ARG A 411 -13.21 -15.06 -32.92
C ARG A 411 -12.38 -15.57 -34.08
N ASN A 412 -12.10 -16.87 -34.08
CA ASN A 412 -11.50 -17.52 -35.24
C ASN A 412 -12.53 -17.76 -36.35
N SER A 413 -12.07 -18.27 -37.49
CA SER A 413 -12.92 -18.61 -38.65
C SER A 413 -14.07 -19.59 -38.36
N ASP A 414 -13.97 -20.39 -37.28
CA ASP A 414 -15.01 -21.32 -36.84
C ASP A 414 -16.03 -20.66 -35.87
N GLY A 415 -15.87 -19.37 -35.58
CA GLY A 415 -16.69 -18.58 -34.66
C GLY A 415 -16.39 -18.82 -33.18
N GLN A 416 -15.30 -19.54 -32.87
CA GLN A 416 -14.89 -19.84 -31.49
C GLN A 416 -14.15 -18.64 -30.91
N ALA A 417 -14.45 -18.30 -29.66
CA ALA A 417 -13.73 -17.27 -28.92
C ALA A 417 -12.30 -17.75 -28.62
N MET A 418 -11.34 -16.92 -28.99
CA MET A 418 -9.91 -17.08 -28.76
C MET A 418 -9.44 -15.96 -27.82
N ILE A 419 -8.53 -16.29 -26.93
CA ILE A 419 -7.89 -15.34 -26.02
C ILE A 419 -6.40 -15.43 -26.30
N SER A 420 -5.76 -14.31 -26.62
CA SER A 420 -4.32 -14.28 -26.84
C SER A 420 -3.69 -12.96 -26.41
N ARG A 421 -2.46 -13.05 -25.92
CA ARG A 421 -1.69 -11.88 -25.50
C ARG A 421 -1.10 -11.13 -26.70
N ASP A 422 -0.81 -11.85 -27.78
CA ASP A 422 -0.29 -11.33 -29.05
C ASP A 422 -1.38 -10.83 -30.02
N ALA A 423 -2.65 -10.80 -29.60
CA ALA A 423 -3.77 -10.38 -30.44
C ALA A 423 -4.05 -8.86 -30.37
N GLU A 424 -3.40 -8.13 -29.48
CA GLU A 424 -3.63 -6.70 -29.26
C GLU A 424 -2.33 -5.98 -28.88
N ALA A 425 -2.25 -4.68 -29.17
CA ALA A 425 -1.07 -3.86 -28.94
C ALA A 425 -0.60 -3.84 -27.48
N ILE A 426 -1.53 -3.94 -26.53
CA ILE A 426 -1.22 -3.95 -25.10
C ILE A 426 -0.29 -5.13 -24.77
N GLY A 427 -0.73 -6.35 -25.08
CA GLY A 427 0.01 -7.56 -24.72
C GLY A 427 1.30 -7.71 -25.52
N ILE A 428 1.32 -7.29 -26.78
CA ILE A 428 2.55 -7.25 -27.61
C ILE A 428 3.58 -6.28 -27.00
N LEU A 429 3.18 -5.07 -26.60
CA LEU A 429 4.09 -4.11 -25.99
C LEU A 429 4.60 -4.61 -24.63
N ASP A 430 3.72 -5.21 -23.82
CA ASP A 430 4.11 -5.77 -22.52
C ASP A 430 5.16 -6.87 -22.68
N GLU A 431 4.94 -7.82 -23.59
CA GLU A 431 5.89 -8.90 -23.89
C GLU A 431 7.19 -8.36 -24.50
N PHE A 432 7.12 -7.33 -25.34
CA PHE A 432 8.31 -6.69 -25.89
C PHE A 432 9.18 -6.06 -24.78
N VAL A 433 8.58 -5.39 -23.80
CA VAL A 433 9.31 -4.83 -22.66
C VAL A 433 9.84 -5.92 -21.73
N GLU A 434 9.13 -7.04 -21.55
CA GLU A 434 9.67 -8.20 -20.81
C GLU A 434 10.95 -8.75 -21.44
N MET A 435 11.03 -8.76 -22.77
CA MET A 435 12.23 -9.18 -23.52
C MET A 435 13.31 -8.09 -23.61
N HIS A 436 12.90 -6.82 -23.57
CA HIS A 436 13.74 -5.63 -23.73
C HIS A 436 13.44 -4.60 -22.63
N PRO A 437 13.80 -4.87 -21.36
CA PRO A 437 13.50 -3.97 -20.24
C PRO A 437 14.07 -2.56 -20.44
N ASP A 438 15.19 -2.43 -21.14
CA ASP A 438 15.83 -1.14 -21.45
C ASP A 438 15.10 -0.32 -22.53
N PHE A 439 14.03 -0.85 -23.13
CA PHE A 439 13.11 -0.10 -23.99
C PHE A 439 12.10 0.71 -23.17
N SER A 440 11.89 0.39 -21.89
CA SER A 440 10.96 1.09 -21.00
C SER A 440 11.72 1.88 -19.95
N PHE A 441 11.49 3.20 -19.88
CA PHE A 441 12.07 4.00 -18.81
C PHE A 441 11.24 3.85 -17.54
N ASN A 442 11.81 3.19 -16.53
CA ASN A 442 11.22 2.98 -15.21
C ASN A 442 9.80 2.37 -15.25
N GLY A 443 9.61 1.33 -16.07
CA GLY A 443 8.36 0.57 -16.14
C GLY A 443 7.24 1.22 -16.96
N VAL A 444 7.48 2.38 -17.58
CA VAL A 444 6.48 3.03 -18.44
C VAL A 444 6.13 2.18 -19.65
N LYS A 445 4.83 2.09 -19.95
CA LYS A 445 4.31 1.46 -21.18
C LYS A 445 3.85 2.53 -22.17
N GLY A 446 2.54 2.77 -22.24
CA GLY A 446 1.94 3.76 -23.11
C GLY A 446 0.65 4.32 -22.53
N VAL A 447 -0.06 5.09 -23.35
CA VAL A 447 -1.36 5.69 -23.00
C VAL A 447 -2.46 4.95 -23.75
N ILE A 448 -3.48 4.49 -23.05
CA ILE A 448 -4.70 3.92 -23.64
C ILE A 448 -5.77 5.01 -23.59
N SER A 449 -6.17 5.50 -24.76
CA SER A 449 -7.26 6.45 -24.86
C SER A 449 -8.58 5.71 -25.07
N VAL A 450 -9.52 5.90 -24.15
CA VAL A 450 -10.77 5.14 -24.12
C VAL A 450 -11.94 5.99 -24.62
N CYS A 451 -12.70 5.44 -25.56
CA CYS A 451 -13.98 5.97 -26.01
C CYS A 451 -15.11 5.28 -25.21
N GLY A 452 -16.22 5.98 -24.96
CA GLY A 452 -17.36 5.44 -24.20
C GLY A 452 -18.50 4.91 -25.08
N TYR A 453 -18.35 4.94 -26.40
CA TYR A 453 -19.40 4.57 -27.32
C TYR A 453 -19.59 3.05 -27.35
N GLU A 454 -20.81 2.57 -27.09
CA GLU A 454 -21.23 1.15 -27.05
C GLU A 454 -20.61 0.25 -25.96
N SER A 455 -19.41 0.55 -25.45
CA SER A 455 -18.73 -0.22 -24.41
C SER A 455 -17.44 0.42 -23.87
N CYS A 456 -16.98 -0.09 -22.73
CA CYS A 456 -15.61 0.08 -22.24
C CYS A 456 -14.86 -1.25 -22.31
N PHE A 457 -13.72 -1.30 -23.01
CA PHE A 457 -12.96 -2.54 -23.25
C PHE A 457 -13.78 -3.72 -23.83
N GLY A 458 -14.85 -3.42 -24.56
CA GLY A 458 -15.77 -4.41 -25.15
C GLY A 458 -16.91 -4.85 -24.22
N TYR A 459 -16.99 -4.31 -23.01
CA TYR A 459 -18.07 -4.56 -22.05
C TYR A 459 -19.06 -3.41 -21.99
N VAL A 460 -20.34 -3.74 -21.98
CA VAL A 460 -21.42 -2.77 -21.71
C VAL A 460 -21.43 -2.43 -20.22
N VAL A 461 -21.15 -1.17 -19.89
CA VAL A 461 -21.00 -0.64 -18.53
C VAL A 461 -22.13 0.32 -18.14
N ASN A 462 -23.00 0.68 -19.10
CA ASN A 462 -24.23 1.41 -18.82
C ASN A 462 -25.44 0.86 -19.60
N GLN A 463 -26.65 1.20 -19.15
CA GLN A 463 -27.89 0.69 -19.72
C GLN A 463 -28.20 1.30 -21.08
N ASP A 464 -27.83 2.55 -21.32
CA ASP A 464 -28.06 3.25 -22.59
C ASP A 464 -27.15 2.73 -23.72
N GLU A 465 -25.95 2.26 -23.40
CA GLU A 465 -25.04 1.57 -24.34
C GLU A 465 -25.67 0.31 -24.97
N VAL A 466 -26.62 -0.35 -24.29
CA VAL A 466 -27.30 -1.56 -24.81
C VAL A 466 -28.03 -1.25 -26.11
N ASP A 467 -28.71 -0.11 -26.20
CA ASP A 467 -29.49 0.26 -27.39
C ASP A 467 -28.57 0.62 -28.58
N ASP A 468 -27.48 1.34 -28.31
CA ASP A 468 -26.47 1.68 -29.31
C ASP A 468 -25.78 0.40 -29.83
N ARG A 469 -25.34 -0.47 -28.93
CA ARG A 469 -24.68 -1.73 -29.30
C ARG A 469 -25.60 -2.69 -30.04
N ASN A 470 -26.88 -2.78 -29.66
CA ASN A 470 -27.88 -3.58 -30.39
C ASN A 470 -28.16 -3.03 -31.79
N SER A 471 -28.11 -1.71 -31.96
CA SER A 471 -28.24 -1.08 -33.28
C SER A 471 -27.06 -1.45 -34.18
N ALA A 472 -25.83 -1.43 -33.65
CA ALA A 472 -24.64 -1.87 -34.36
C ALA A 472 -24.66 -3.37 -34.67
N PHE A 473 -25.04 -4.23 -33.71
CA PHE A 473 -25.22 -5.67 -33.96
C PHE A 473 -26.25 -5.95 -35.06
N GLY A 474 -27.37 -5.21 -35.08
CA GLY A 474 -28.38 -5.33 -36.13
C GLY A 474 -27.85 -5.03 -37.53
N ALA A 475 -26.88 -4.12 -37.66
CA ALA A 475 -26.26 -3.75 -38.94
C ALA A 475 -25.41 -4.87 -39.54
N ILE A 476 -24.80 -5.71 -38.69
CA ILE A 476 -23.97 -6.86 -39.10
C ILE A 476 -24.66 -8.21 -38.88
N GLY A 477 -25.95 -8.21 -38.50
CA GLY A 477 -26.71 -9.44 -38.29
C GLY A 477 -26.34 -10.24 -37.04
N TYR A 478 -25.68 -9.61 -36.07
CA TYR A 478 -25.40 -10.18 -34.75
C TYR A 478 -26.67 -10.20 -33.87
N PRO A 479 -26.78 -11.17 -32.94
CA PRO A 479 -27.91 -11.24 -32.03
C PRO A 479 -27.92 -10.07 -31.04
N ALA A 480 -29.10 -9.51 -30.78
CA ALA A 480 -29.27 -8.49 -29.77
C ALA A 480 -29.00 -9.04 -28.36
N ILE A 481 -28.42 -8.19 -27.52
CA ILE A 481 -28.16 -8.40 -26.10
C ILE A 481 -29.25 -7.74 -25.23
N ASP A 482 -29.48 -8.30 -24.05
CA ASP A 482 -30.38 -7.78 -23.02
C ASP A 482 -29.74 -8.02 -21.66
N TYR A 483 -28.88 -7.09 -21.23
CA TYR A 483 -28.17 -7.19 -19.96
C TYR A 483 -29.02 -6.68 -18.81
N THR A 484 -29.09 -7.47 -17.74
CA THR A 484 -29.63 -7.02 -16.46
C THR A 484 -28.67 -6.05 -15.76
N GLU A 485 -29.18 -5.22 -14.86
CA GLU A 485 -28.36 -4.31 -14.03
C GLU A 485 -27.22 -5.04 -13.29
N ALA A 486 -27.47 -6.27 -12.82
CA ALA A 486 -26.44 -7.09 -12.18
C ALA A 486 -25.32 -7.53 -13.15
N GLN A 487 -25.63 -7.76 -14.43
CA GLN A 487 -24.63 -8.09 -15.44
C GLN A 487 -23.82 -6.87 -15.83
N ILE A 488 -24.46 -5.69 -15.95
CA ILE A 488 -23.77 -4.42 -16.19
C ILE A 488 -22.82 -4.12 -15.02
N GLN A 489 -23.26 -4.31 -13.77
CA GLN A 489 -22.38 -4.14 -12.61
C GLN A 489 -21.18 -5.10 -12.65
N SER A 490 -21.40 -6.35 -13.04
CA SER A 490 -20.33 -7.34 -13.19
C SER A 490 -19.35 -6.99 -14.33
N ASN A 491 -19.84 -6.37 -15.39
CA ASN A 491 -19.03 -5.80 -16.46
C ASN A 491 -18.16 -4.62 -15.94
N CYS A 492 -18.74 -3.69 -15.17
CA CYS A 492 -18.00 -2.59 -14.55
C CYS A 492 -16.85 -3.11 -13.66
N GLU A 493 -17.12 -4.12 -12.82
CA GLU A 493 -16.09 -4.76 -11.98
C GLU A 493 -14.98 -5.41 -12.82
N THR A 494 -15.34 -6.00 -13.97
CA THR A 494 -14.37 -6.59 -14.89
C THR A 494 -13.47 -5.52 -15.52
N VAL A 495 -14.06 -4.41 -15.99
CA VAL A 495 -13.34 -3.27 -16.56
C VAL A 495 -12.40 -2.65 -15.53
N SER A 496 -12.87 -2.39 -14.31
CA SER A 496 -12.02 -1.83 -13.25
C SER A 496 -10.85 -2.74 -12.90
N ARG A 497 -11.06 -4.06 -12.85
CA ARG A 497 -9.95 -4.99 -12.60
C ARG A 497 -8.92 -5.03 -13.74
N ILE A 498 -9.36 -4.92 -15.00
CA ILE A 498 -8.44 -4.78 -16.14
C ILE A 498 -7.67 -3.46 -16.03
N ALA A 499 -8.36 -2.36 -15.70
CA ALA A 499 -7.74 -1.06 -15.54
C ALA A 499 -6.70 -1.02 -14.41
N GLU A 500 -6.98 -1.65 -13.27
CA GLU A 500 -6.04 -1.81 -12.15
C GLU A 500 -4.77 -2.53 -12.58
N VAL A 501 -4.88 -3.64 -13.32
CA VAL A 501 -3.71 -4.37 -13.84
C VAL A 501 -2.92 -3.50 -14.81
N LEU A 502 -3.59 -2.79 -15.73
CA LEU A 502 -2.90 -1.91 -16.68
C LEU A 502 -2.12 -0.80 -15.96
N LEU A 503 -2.72 -0.14 -14.97
CA LEU A 503 -2.07 0.90 -14.17
C LEU A 503 -0.86 0.35 -13.42
N ASP A 504 -1.00 -0.83 -12.81
CA ASP A 504 0.07 -1.51 -12.07
C ASP A 504 1.26 -1.89 -12.97
N TYR A 505 1.01 -2.20 -14.25
CA TYR A 505 2.03 -2.48 -15.26
C TYR A 505 2.62 -1.24 -15.94
N GLY A 506 2.23 -0.02 -15.52
CA GLY A 506 2.79 1.23 -16.04
C GLY A 506 2.08 1.80 -17.27
N TRP A 507 0.87 1.33 -17.59
CA TRP A 507 -0.02 1.99 -18.55
C TRP A 507 -0.71 3.20 -17.93
N LYS A 508 -1.07 4.17 -18.76
CA LYS A 508 -1.87 5.34 -18.37
C LYS A 508 -3.14 5.41 -19.20
N PHE A 509 -4.15 6.12 -18.71
CA PHE A 509 -5.41 6.32 -19.41
C PHE A 509 -5.62 7.76 -19.88
N ALA A 510 -6.24 7.89 -21.04
CA ALA A 510 -6.71 9.15 -21.60
C ALA A 510 -8.17 9.03 -22.05
N SER A 511 -8.83 10.17 -22.24
CA SER A 511 -10.15 10.23 -22.84
C SER A 511 -10.05 10.44 -24.35
N SER A 512 -10.76 9.63 -25.13
CA SER A 512 -11.14 9.94 -26.52
C SER A 512 -12.55 10.56 -26.60
N THR A 513 -13.03 11.13 -25.50
CA THR A 513 -14.43 11.56 -25.28
C THR A 513 -15.43 10.38 -25.26
N TYR A 514 -16.70 10.63 -24.93
CA TYR A 514 -17.72 9.57 -24.88
C TYR A 514 -18.09 9.10 -26.28
N GLY A 515 -18.56 10.01 -27.14
CA GLY A 515 -19.01 9.70 -28.50
C GLY A 515 -17.93 9.83 -29.58
N ASN A 516 -16.64 9.89 -29.21
CA ASN A 516 -15.54 10.14 -30.15
C ASN A 516 -15.74 11.42 -30.98
N ILE A 517 -16.19 12.51 -30.32
CA ILE A 517 -16.74 13.69 -31.00
C ILE A 517 -15.65 14.59 -31.62
N ASN A 518 -16.00 15.25 -32.72
CA ASN A 518 -15.16 16.31 -33.29
C ASN A 518 -15.30 17.60 -32.47
N ALA A 519 -14.34 17.86 -31.58
CA ALA A 519 -14.35 19.04 -30.72
C ALA A 519 -14.35 20.38 -31.48
N GLU A 520 -13.73 20.46 -32.67
CA GLU A 520 -13.73 21.67 -33.49
C GLU A 520 -15.14 21.99 -34.01
N ALA A 521 -15.88 20.96 -34.44
CA ALA A 521 -17.22 21.08 -35.02
C ALA A 521 -18.36 21.13 -33.98
N SER A 522 -18.11 20.69 -32.74
CA SER A 522 -19.09 20.66 -31.66
C SER A 522 -19.17 21.99 -30.90
N ASP A 523 -20.37 22.36 -30.43
CA ASP A 523 -20.55 23.48 -29.51
C ASP A 523 -20.19 23.09 -28.05
N ILE A 524 -20.15 24.09 -27.17
CA ILE A 524 -19.75 23.89 -25.77
C ILE A 524 -20.74 23.01 -25.00
N GLU A 525 -22.04 23.06 -25.34
CA GLU A 525 -23.08 22.24 -24.68
C GLU A 525 -22.86 20.77 -25.02
N THR A 526 -22.68 20.45 -26.30
CA THR A 526 -22.35 19.10 -26.77
C THR A 526 -21.08 18.55 -26.11
N ILE A 527 -20.00 19.34 -26.06
CA ILE A 527 -18.75 18.92 -25.41
C ILE A 527 -18.96 18.70 -23.91
N THR A 528 -19.72 19.58 -23.25
CA THR A 528 -19.98 19.47 -21.81
C THR A 528 -20.76 18.20 -21.49
N GLU A 529 -21.82 17.90 -22.25
CA GLU A 529 -22.62 16.69 -22.07
C GLU A 529 -21.80 15.42 -22.33
N ASP A 530 -21.05 15.39 -23.44
CA ASP A 530 -20.24 14.24 -23.84
C ASP A 530 -19.16 13.92 -22.80
N ILE A 531 -18.43 14.93 -22.34
CA ILE A 531 -17.36 14.76 -21.35
C ILE A 531 -17.91 14.45 -19.95
N THR A 532 -19.04 15.05 -19.57
CA THR A 532 -19.71 14.70 -18.30
C THR A 532 -20.08 13.23 -18.30
N LYS A 533 -20.68 12.75 -19.39
CA LYS A 533 -21.04 11.34 -19.56
C LYS A 533 -19.81 10.42 -19.53
N TRP A 534 -18.73 10.80 -20.23
CA TRP A 534 -17.48 10.04 -20.20
C TRP A 534 -16.92 9.92 -18.78
N ASN A 535 -16.85 11.02 -18.03
CA ASN A 535 -16.35 10.99 -16.66
C ASN A 535 -17.20 10.12 -15.74
N GLU A 536 -18.53 10.25 -15.81
CA GLU A 536 -19.47 9.53 -14.94
C GLU A 536 -19.57 8.03 -15.23
N GLN A 537 -19.37 7.61 -16.48
CA GLN A 537 -19.55 6.21 -16.89
C GLN A 537 -18.23 5.47 -17.13
N ILE A 538 -17.25 6.12 -17.76
CA ILE A 538 -16.00 5.50 -18.20
C ILE A 538 -14.85 5.87 -17.26
N GLY A 539 -14.61 7.17 -17.05
CA GLY A 539 -13.47 7.67 -16.27
C GLY A 539 -13.41 7.10 -14.86
N VAL A 540 -14.56 6.95 -14.18
CA VAL A 540 -14.65 6.33 -12.86
C VAL A 540 -14.16 4.87 -12.81
N LEU A 541 -14.29 4.13 -13.91
CA LEU A 541 -13.86 2.72 -13.98
C LEU A 541 -12.35 2.60 -14.20
N LEU A 542 -11.71 3.65 -14.72
CA LEU A 542 -10.29 3.70 -15.10
C LEU A 542 -9.39 4.31 -14.02
N GLY A 543 -9.88 4.43 -12.78
CA GLY A 543 -9.14 5.03 -11.65
C GLY A 543 -9.45 6.51 -11.37
N GLY A 544 -10.41 7.12 -12.08
CA GLY A 544 -11.04 8.40 -11.74
C GLY A 544 -10.25 9.68 -12.04
N ASN A 545 -8.92 9.65 -11.98
CA ASN A 545 -8.06 10.83 -12.17
C ASN A 545 -7.48 10.91 -13.58
N ILE A 546 -8.34 11.23 -14.56
CA ILE A 546 -7.93 11.29 -15.98
C ILE A 546 -7.73 12.76 -16.39
N HIS A 547 -6.51 13.10 -16.77
CA HIS A 547 -6.11 14.46 -17.14
C HIS A 547 -5.57 14.57 -18.58
N MET A 548 -5.57 13.46 -19.32
CA MET A 548 -5.16 13.38 -20.73
C MET A 548 -6.38 13.28 -21.65
N LEU A 549 -6.38 14.04 -22.74
CA LEU A 549 -7.39 13.95 -23.80
C LEU A 549 -6.75 13.79 -25.17
N VAL A 550 -7.08 12.71 -25.86
CA VAL A 550 -6.70 12.49 -27.26
C VAL A 550 -7.84 12.99 -28.14
N TYR A 551 -7.61 14.06 -28.89
CA TYR A 551 -8.64 14.61 -29.77
C TYR A 551 -9.00 13.61 -30.88
N PRO A 552 -10.27 13.22 -31.01
CA PRO A 552 -10.75 12.39 -32.11
C PRO A 552 -10.38 12.98 -33.47
N ASN A 553 -9.72 12.16 -34.30
CA ASN A 553 -9.18 12.54 -35.62
C ASN A 553 -8.28 13.79 -35.60
N GLY A 554 -7.70 14.16 -34.45
CA GLY A 554 -6.82 15.32 -34.32
C GLY A 554 -7.51 16.68 -34.40
N ASN A 555 -8.84 16.76 -34.28
CA ASN A 555 -9.62 18.01 -34.35
C ASN A 555 -9.46 18.86 -33.08
N PHE A 556 -8.25 19.38 -32.89
CA PHE A 556 -7.85 20.17 -31.74
C PHE A 556 -8.53 21.54 -31.73
N ILE A 557 -8.92 21.98 -30.52
CA ILE A 557 -9.37 23.35 -30.26
C ILE A 557 -8.27 24.12 -29.52
N ASN A 558 -7.97 25.34 -29.99
CA ASN A 558 -6.90 26.16 -29.42
C ASN A 558 -7.13 26.41 -27.92
N GLY A 559 -6.06 26.41 -27.12
CA GLY A 559 -6.13 26.57 -25.68
C GLY A 559 -6.79 27.85 -25.16
N THR A 560 -6.99 28.89 -26.00
CA THR A 560 -7.75 30.11 -25.65
C THR A 560 -9.24 30.03 -26.02
N ASP A 561 -9.68 28.96 -26.69
CA ASP A 561 -11.08 28.69 -26.97
C ASP A 561 -11.83 28.41 -25.65
N SER A 562 -13.04 28.96 -25.49
CA SER A 562 -13.84 28.73 -24.27
C SER A 562 -14.14 27.26 -24.01
N ARG A 563 -14.22 26.44 -25.07
CA ARG A 563 -14.38 24.97 -24.96
C ARG A 563 -13.11 24.33 -24.39
N ALA A 564 -11.93 24.80 -24.77
CA ALA A 564 -10.66 24.32 -24.23
C ALA A 564 -10.47 24.78 -22.77
N GLU A 565 -10.89 26.01 -22.44
CA GLU A 565 -10.93 26.49 -21.05
C GLU A 565 -11.87 25.65 -20.18
N TYR A 566 -13.01 25.20 -20.73
CA TYR A 566 -13.89 24.25 -20.04
C TYR A 566 -13.18 22.91 -19.79
N LEU A 567 -12.59 22.28 -20.81
CA LEU A 567 -11.85 21.01 -20.66
C LEU A 567 -10.74 21.13 -19.60
N LYS A 568 -10.04 22.27 -19.57
CA LYS A 568 -9.09 22.59 -18.50
C LYS A 568 -9.76 22.72 -17.15
N SER A 569 -10.88 23.43 -17.03
CA SER A 569 -11.54 23.65 -15.74
C SER A 569 -11.98 22.36 -15.03
N ILE A 570 -12.19 21.27 -15.79
CA ILE A 570 -12.61 19.97 -15.27
C ILE A 570 -11.47 18.96 -15.08
N GLY A 571 -10.22 19.35 -15.36
CA GLY A 571 -9.03 18.53 -15.05
C GLY A 571 -8.19 18.08 -16.24
N PHE A 572 -8.64 18.24 -17.50
CA PHE A 572 -7.77 17.92 -18.64
C PHE A 572 -6.64 18.94 -18.76
N ARG A 573 -5.41 18.45 -18.82
CA ARG A 573 -4.17 19.26 -18.82
C ARG A 573 -3.20 18.83 -19.90
N ILE A 574 -3.28 17.61 -20.40
CA ILE A 574 -2.44 17.10 -21.49
C ILE A 574 -3.33 16.75 -22.67
N PHE A 575 -2.99 17.25 -23.85
CA PHE A 575 -3.80 17.15 -25.05
C PHE A 575 -3.01 16.57 -26.22
N PHE A 576 -3.63 15.70 -27.00
CA PHE A 576 -3.00 15.11 -28.19
C PHE A 576 -3.83 15.41 -29.45
N GLY A 577 -3.23 16.10 -30.42
CA GLY A 577 -3.77 16.25 -31.78
C GLY A 577 -2.98 15.41 -32.80
N ILE A 578 -3.27 15.54 -34.09
CA ILE A 578 -2.54 14.86 -35.16
C ILE A 578 -1.61 15.84 -35.86
N GLY A 579 -0.34 15.46 -36.00
CA GLY A 579 0.66 16.26 -36.72
C GLY A 579 1.60 15.40 -37.57
N SER A 580 2.39 16.08 -38.40
CA SER A 580 3.31 15.43 -39.35
C SER A 580 4.76 15.35 -38.85
N GLN A 581 5.04 15.92 -37.68
CA GLN A 581 6.38 16.01 -37.07
C GLN A 581 6.27 15.81 -35.56
N ALA A 582 7.39 15.48 -34.93
CA ALA A 582 7.51 15.52 -33.48
C ALA A 582 7.34 16.95 -32.98
N TYR A 583 6.25 17.24 -32.28
CA TYR A 583 5.94 18.59 -31.81
C TYR A 583 5.18 18.54 -30.50
N TYR A 584 5.55 19.43 -29.59
CA TYR A 584 4.77 19.74 -28.41
C TYR A 584 4.85 21.24 -28.10
N THR A 585 3.88 21.74 -27.36
CA THR A 585 3.87 23.12 -26.86
C THR A 585 3.19 23.23 -25.52
N TYR A 586 3.72 24.11 -24.67
CA TYR A 586 3.04 24.56 -23.47
C TYR A 586 2.09 25.70 -23.79
N GLY A 587 0.96 25.72 -23.11
CA GLY A 587 0.08 26.88 -23.03
C GLY A 587 -0.32 27.16 -21.59
N ILE A 588 -1.29 28.06 -21.40
CA ILE A 588 -1.74 28.43 -20.05
C ILE A 588 -2.44 27.23 -19.42
N ASN A 589 -1.72 26.57 -18.50
CA ASN A 589 -2.16 25.40 -17.75
C ASN A 589 -2.47 24.17 -18.62
N TYR A 590 -1.69 23.93 -19.69
CA TYR A 590 -1.77 22.70 -20.46
C TYR A 590 -0.49 22.41 -21.24
N LEU A 591 -0.28 21.13 -21.57
CA LEU A 591 0.69 20.62 -22.53
C LEU A 591 -0.06 20.02 -23.73
N TYR A 592 0.43 20.28 -24.94
CA TYR A 592 -0.11 19.72 -26.17
C TYR A 592 0.97 18.97 -26.94
N TYR A 593 0.63 17.82 -27.50
CA TYR A 593 1.46 17.03 -28.40
C TYR A 593 0.79 16.82 -29.76
N ASP A 594 1.60 16.81 -30.82
CA ASP A 594 1.23 16.20 -32.10
C ASP A 594 1.57 14.70 -32.05
N ARG A 595 0.60 13.85 -32.37
CA ARG A 595 0.81 12.41 -32.57
C ARG A 595 0.81 12.04 -34.04
N THR A 596 1.59 11.03 -34.39
CA THR A 596 1.57 10.39 -35.71
C THR A 596 0.75 9.11 -35.64
N LEU A 597 -0.42 9.09 -36.29
CA LEU A 597 -1.23 7.88 -36.45
C LEU A 597 -0.53 6.90 -37.40
N LEU A 598 -0.36 5.65 -36.96
CA LEU A 598 0.18 4.54 -37.73
C LEU A 598 -0.94 3.54 -38.07
N ASN A 599 -1.07 3.22 -39.35
CA ASN A 599 -2.00 2.26 -39.93
C ASN A 599 -1.56 1.88 -41.36
N GLY A 600 -2.25 0.93 -41.99
CA GLY A 600 -1.92 0.51 -43.36
C GLY A 600 -1.83 1.66 -44.38
N GLN A 601 -2.69 2.68 -44.26
CA GLN A 601 -2.66 3.84 -45.14
C GLN A 601 -1.42 4.74 -44.93
N THR A 602 -1.11 5.06 -43.68
CA THR A 602 0.03 5.94 -43.34
C THR A 602 1.36 5.25 -43.60
N LEU A 603 1.47 3.94 -43.36
CA LEU A 603 2.64 3.16 -43.79
C LEU A 603 2.92 3.31 -45.29
N ARG A 604 1.90 3.40 -46.14
CA ARG A 604 2.10 3.57 -47.59
C ARG A 604 2.36 5.00 -48.05
N THR A 605 1.82 5.99 -47.34
CA THR A 605 1.67 7.34 -47.88
C THR A 605 2.45 8.41 -47.15
N TYR A 606 2.85 8.17 -45.89
CA TYR A 606 3.55 9.15 -45.06
C TYR A 606 5.06 8.87 -45.04
N ASP A 607 5.85 9.93 -44.85
CA ASP A 607 7.29 9.79 -44.61
C ASP A 607 7.54 9.50 -43.13
N LEU A 608 7.77 8.23 -42.82
CA LEU A 608 8.04 7.72 -41.46
C LEU A 608 9.53 7.45 -41.23
N SER A 609 10.41 7.81 -42.17
CA SER A 609 11.85 7.48 -42.15
C SER A 609 12.61 8.04 -40.95
N ARG A 610 12.02 9.02 -40.26
CA ARG A 610 12.53 9.55 -38.98
C ARG A 610 12.49 8.53 -37.83
N MET A 611 11.58 7.56 -37.88
CA MET A 611 11.40 6.53 -36.83
C MET A 611 11.55 5.11 -37.36
N LEU A 612 11.10 4.83 -38.59
CA LEU A 612 10.85 3.47 -39.07
C LEU A 612 11.40 3.26 -40.48
N ASP A 613 11.96 2.09 -40.76
CA ASP A 613 12.08 1.57 -42.12
C ASP A 613 10.78 0.85 -42.50
N VAL A 614 9.88 1.60 -43.14
CA VAL A 614 8.58 1.11 -43.62
C VAL A 614 8.70 -0.17 -44.46
N THR A 615 9.80 -0.37 -45.18
CA THR A 615 9.97 -1.57 -46.04
C THR A 615 10.15 -2.85 -45.24
N THR A 616 10.54 -2.73 -43.97
CA THR A 616 10.67 -3.84 -43.01
C THR A 616 9.40 -4.04 -42.18
N VAL A 617 8.54 -3.03 -42.11
CA VAL A 617 7.29 -3.05 -41.36
C VAL A 617 6.13 -3.53 -42.23
N TYR A 618 5.90 -2.90 -43.38
CA TYR A 618 4.68 -3.07 -44.18
C TYR A 618 4.45 -4.51 -44.63
N ASP A 619 3.26 -5.06 -44.33
CA ASP A 619 2.87 -6.38 -44.80
C ASP A 619 2.56 -6.37 -46.30
N SER A 620 3.38 -7.11 -47.05
CA SER A 620 3.25 -7.27 -48.49
C SER A 620 1.99 -8.02 -48.96
N ASN A 621 1.29 -8.72 -48.06
CA ASN A 621 0.03 -9.42 -48.37
C ASN A 621 -1.19 -8.48 -48.34
N ARG A 622 -1.05 -7.27 -47.80
CA ARG A 622 -2.13 -6.27 -47.76
C ARG A 622 -2.76 -6.06 -49.14
N PRO A 623 -4.10 -5.94 -49.24
CA PRO A 623 -4.78 -5.66 -50.49
C PRO A 623 -4.26 -4.38 -51.14
N ILE A 624 -4.19 -4.37 -52.47
CA ILE A 624 -3.92 -3.14 -53.22
C ILE A 624 -5.14 -2.22 -53.00
N PRO A 625 -4.95 -0.97 -52.55
CA PRO A 625 -6.05 -0.03 -52.40
C PRO A 625 -6.83 0.05 -53.71
N LEU A 626 -8.16 -0.10 -53.64
CA LEU A 626 -9.00 0.15 -54.80
C LEU A 626 -8.77 1.62 -55.22
N GLU A 627 -8.27 1.85 -56.44
CA GLU A 627 -8.10 3.22 -56.96
C GLU A 627 -9.44 3.96 -56.85
N GLY A 628 -9.48 4.99 -55.99
CA GLY A 628 -10.60 5.92 -55.84
C GLY A 628 -10.47 7.11 -56.78
#